data_AF-A0A0D2Q409-F1
#
_entry.id   AF-A0A0D2Q409-F1
#
_cell.length_a   1.000
_cell.length_b   1.000
_cell.length_c   1.000
_cell.angle_alpha   90.00
_cell.angle_beta   90.00
_cell.angle_gamma   90.00
#
_symmetry.space_group_name_H-M   'P 1'
#
loop_
_entity.id
_entity.type
_entity.pdbx_description
1 polymer ?
#
loop_
_entity_poly.entity_id
_entity_poly.type
_entity_poly.pdbx_seq_one_letter_code
_entity_poly.pdbx_strand_id
1 'polypeptide(L)'
;MSSSSIFISLARMHHISNLSKFRRLKRFAMQSSVSGFTGKPGILIFHGTKESNKTFLEHAKGLRYLDFRHVDTKSFTRNGDLRLADGKHGLEEVTNTSDLVVKLDLLGEKEWFRKKMGMQKGAVQIHSNILPVKVLPTRSRQMHDMYATSRQATSSCSR
;
A
#
# COMPACT_ATOMS: atom_id res chain seq x y z
N MET A 1 6.81 -22.18 30.13
CA MET A 1 6.45 -22.39 28.71
C MET A 1 6.58 -21.05 28.00
N SER A 2 7.54 -20.90 27.10
CA SER A 2 7.73 -19.67 26.33
C SER A 2 6.55 -19.47 25.38
N SER A 3 5.74 -18.45 25.63
CA SER A 3 4.69 -18.02 24.71
C SER A 3 5.35 -17.67 23.37
N SER A 4 5.09 -18.49 22.35
CA SER A 4 5.69 -18.29 21.03
C SER A 4 5.07 -17.04 20.41
N SER A 5 5.81 -15.93 20.44
CA SER A 5 5.39 -14.70 19.79
C SER A 5 5.31 -14.92 18.29
N ILE A 6 4.13 -14.65 17.73
CA ILE A 6 3.87 -14.76 16.29
C ILE A 6 4.19 -13.41 15.65
N PHE A 7 4.79 -13.45 14.47
CA PHE A 7 5.13 -12.27 13.69
C PHE A 7 4.50 -12.37 12.31
N ILE A 8 3.93 -11.27 11.83
CA ILE A 8 3.48 -11.10 10.46
C ILE A 8 4.54 -10.35 9.67
N SER A 9 4.82 -10.82 8.46
CA SER A 9 5.83 -10.27 7.57
C SER A 9 5.23 -9.99 6.20
N LEU A 10 5.67 -8.89 5.59
CA LEU A 10 5.29 -8.46 4.27
C LEU A 10 6.53 -8.43 3.37
N ALA A 11 6.46 -9.11 2.24
CA ALA A 11 7.46 -9.07 1.19
C ALA A 11 6.82 -8.74 -0.16
N ARG A 12 7.62 -8.10 -1.02
CA ARG A 12 7.29 -7.85 -2.42
C ARG A 12 8.27 -8.62 -3.30
N MET A 13 7.77 -9.06 -4.43
CA MET A 13 8.57 -9.68 -5.48
C MET A 13 7.90 -9.43 -6.82
N HIS A 14 8.59 -9.74 -7.90
CA HIS A 14 7.97 -9.82 -9.20
C HIS A 14 6.92 -10.94 -9.23
N HIS A 15 5.85 -10.77 -10.01
CA HIS A 15 4.77 -11.74 -10.14
C HIS A 15 5.31 -13.14 -10.51
N ILE A 16 4.80 -14.17 -9.82
CA ILE A 16 5.21 -15.56 -10.02
C ILE A 16 4.45 -16.13 -11.23
N SER A 17 5.00 -15.94 -12.43
CA SER A 17 4.45 -16.58 -13.65
C SER A 17 4.78 -18.07 -13.74
N ASN A 18 5.90 -18.50 -13.15
CA ASN A 18 6.38 -19.87 -13.23
C ASN A 18 5.75 -20.75 -12.13
N LEU A 19 4.89 -21.69 -12.54
CA LEU A 19 4.19 -22.60 -11.63
C LEU A 19 5.13 -23.50 -10.81
N SER A 20 6.29 -23.89 -11.36
CA SER A 20 7.28 -24.69 -10.63
C SER A 20 7.93 -23.90 -9.49
N LYS A 21 8.21 -22.60 -9.71
CA LYS A 21 8.68 -21.72 -8.63
C LYS A 21 7.60 -21.57 -7.56
N PHE A 22 6.34 -21.40 -7.97
CA PHE A 22 5.23 -21.30 -7.04
C PHE A 22 5.06 -22.55 -6.17
N ARG A 23 5.12 -23.75 -6.76
CA ARG A 23 5.08 -25.03 -6.05
C ARG A 23 6.22 -25.15 -5.03
N ARG A 24 7.43 -24.72 -5.38
CA ARG A 24 8.58 -24.69 -4.45
C ARG A 24 8.34 -23.72 -3.30
N LEU A 25 7.83 -22.53 -3.57
CA LEU A 25 7.50 -21.55 -2.54
C LEU A 25 6.45 -22.08 -1.56
N LYS A 26 5.38 -22.71 -2.06
CA LYS A 26 4.39 -23.42 -1.23
C LYS A 26 5.02 -24.49 -0.35
N ARG A 27 5.91 -25.31 -0.91
CA ARG A 27 6.65 -26.34 -0.16
C ARG A 27 7.50 -25.73 0.96
N PHE A 28 8.19 -24.63 0.70
CA PHE A 28 9.00 -23.94 1.72
C PHE A 28 8.15 -23.37 2.86
N ALA A 29 6.96 -22.85 2.55
CA ALA A 29 6.01 -22.39 3.56
C ALA A 29 5.57 -23.55 4.47
N MET A 30 5.24 -24.71 3.88
CA MET A 30 4.89 -25.92 4.65
C MET A 30 6.05 -26.42 5.52
N GLN A 31 7.27 -26.48 4.96
CA GLN A 31 8.46 -26.95 5.67
C GLN A 31 8.86 -26.04 6.84
N SER A 32 8.58 -24.73 6.72
CA SER A 32 8.90 -23.75 7.76
C SER A 32 7.74 -23.53 8.74
N SER A 33 6.63 -24.27 8.60
CA SER A 33 5.39 -24.09 9.37
C SER A 33 4.82 -22.67 9.30
N VAL A 34 4.97 -22.03 8.13
CA VAL A 34 4.50 -20.67 7.86
C VAL A 34 3.18 -20.72 7.12
N SER A 35 2.28 -19.81 7.47
CA SER A 35 0.97 -19.67 6.83
C SER A 35 0.82 -18.28 6.24
N GLY A 36 0.27 -18.17 5.04
CA GLY A 36 0.20 -16.87 4.37
C GLY A 36 -0.60 -16.83 3.07
N PHE A 37 -0.62 -15.64 2.48
CA PHE A 37 -1.22 -15.33 1.20
C PHE A 37 -0.17 -14.80 0.23
N THR A 38 -0.37 -15.08 -1.05
CA THR A 38 0.35 -14.43 -2.13
C THR A 38 -0.63 -13.89 -3.15
N GLY A 39 -0.40 -12.69 -3.66
CA GLY A 39 -1.32 -12.04 -4.58
C GLY A 39 -0.62 -11.32 -5.72
N LYS A 40 -1.37 -11.03 -6.78
CA LYS A 40 -0.87 -10.23 -7.90
C LYS A 40 -1.03 -8.74 -7.59
N PRO A 41 0.01 -7.89 -7.77
CA PRO A 41 1.33 -8.18 -8.36
C PRO A 41 2.41 -8.58 -7.33
N GLY A 42 2.70 -9.88 -7.22
CA GLY A 42 3.85 -10.42 -6.47
C GLY A 42 3.95 -9.98 -5.00
N ILE A 43 2.81 -9.85 -4.33
CA ILE A 43 2.72 -9.53 -2.90
C ILE A 43 2.77 -10.85 -2.14
N LEU A 44 3.52 -10.89 -1.04
CA LEU A 44 3.62 -12.04 -0.17
C LEU A 44 3.45 -11.61 1.29
N ILE A 45 2.45 -12.19 1.95
CA ILE A 45 2.14 -11.93 3.35
C ILE A 45 2.12 -13.25 4.07
N PHE A 46 2.85 -13.35 5.17
CA PHE A 46 2.96 -14.60 5.89
C PHE A 46 3.18 -14.34 7.37
N HIS A 47 2.83 -15.32 8.18
CA HIS A 47 3.02 -15.27 9.62
C HIS A 47 3.54 -16.60 10.15
N GLY A 48 4.22 -16.52 11.28
CA GLY A 48 4.86 -17.65 11.93
C GLY A 48 5.71 -17.17 13.11
N THR A 49 6.47 -18.07 13.70
CA THR A 49 7.49 -17.70 14.69
C THR A 49 8.62 -16.92 13.99
N LYS A 50 9.44 -16.22 14.78
CA LYS A 50 10.58 -15.46 14.24
C LYS A 50 11.54 -16.36 13.45
N GLU A 51 11.78 -17.58 13.92
CA GLU A 51 12.65 -18.57 13.30
C GLU A 51 12.03 -19.12 12.01
N SER A 52 10.76 -19.54 12.06
CA SER A 52 10.01 -19.99 10.88
C SER A 52 10.01 -18.95 9.76
N ASN A 53 9.77 -17.69 10.10
CA ASN A 53 9.76 -16.59 9.14
C ASN A 53 11.16 -16.36 8.52
N LYS A 54 12.23 -16.48 9.32
CA LYS A 54 13.61 -16.33 8.86
C LYS A 54 13.97 -17.44 7.87
N THR A 55 13.74 -18.70 8.24
CA THR A 55 14.01 -19.88 7.39
C THR A 55 13.24 -19.80 6.08
N PHE A 56 11.96 -19.42 6.15
CA PHE A 56 11.14 -19.25 4.96
C PHE A 56 11.66 -18.15 4.02
N LEU A 57 12.09 -17.00 4.56
CA LEU A 57 12.68 -15.91 3.78
C LEU A 57 13.99 -16.31 3.12
N GLU A 58 14.84 -17.10 3.78
CA GLU A 58 16.09 -17.62 3.21
C GLU A 58 15.81 -18.54 2.02
N HIS A 59 14.88 -19.48 2.16
CA HIS A 59 14.46 -20.35 1.06
C HIS A 59 13.79 -19.58 -0.10
N ALA A 60 12.95 -18.59 0.21
CA ALA A 60 12.31 -17.75 -0.80
C ALA A 60 13.33 -16.92 -1.59
N LYS A 61 14.36 -16.37 -0.93
CA LYS A 61 15.49 -15.69 -1.58
C LYS A 61 16.26 -16.62 -2.53
N GLY A 62 16.43 -17.88 -2.15
CA GLY A 62 17.08 -18.91 -2.98
C GLY A 62 16.42 -19.14 -4.34
N LEU A 63 15.12 -18.81 -4.50
CA LEU A 63 14.39 -18.95 -5.78
C LEU A 63 14.71 -17.85 -6.81
N ARG A 64 15.53 -16.86 -6.43
CA ARG A 64 16.00 -15.76 -7.30
C ARG A 64 14.84 -15.10 -8.04
N TYR A 65 13.85 -14.62 -7.29
CA TYR A 65 12.82 -13.76 -7.86
C TYR A 65 13.40 -12.39 -8.17
N LEU A 66 12.95 -11.78 -9.27
CA LEU A 66 13.25 -10.38 -9.55
C LEU A 66 12.63 -9.52 -8.45
N ASP A 67 13.37 -8.50 -8.01
CA ASP A 67 12.94 -7.52 -7.02
C ASP A 67 12.40 -8.10 -5.70
N PHE A 68 12.92 -9.26 -5.27
CA PHE A 68 12.55 -9.80 -3.97
C PHE A 68 13.03 -8.87 -2.85
N ARG A 69 12.07 -8.23 -2.17
CA ARG A 69 12.33 -7.29 -1.08
C ARG A 69 11.41 -7.58 0.09
N HIS A 70 12.03 -7.84 1.24
CA HIS A 70 11.34 -7.80 2.52
C HIS A 70 11.00 -6.35 2.85
N VAL A 71 9.73 -6.07 3.13
CA VAL A 71 9.23 -4.71 3.38
C VAL A 71 9.19 -4.42 4.88
N ASP A 72 8.54 -5.30 5.64
CA ASP A 72 8.30 -5.06 7.06
C ASP A 72 7.99 -6.37 7.79
N THR A 73 8.29 -6.40 9.09
CA THR A 73 7.84 -7.45 10.01
C THR A 73 7.40 -6.79 11.29
N LYS A 74 6.28 -7.23 11.84
CA LYS A 74 5.80 -6.77 13.14
C LYS A 74 5.24 -7.91 13.98
N SER A 75 5.15 -7.68 15.28
CA SER A 75 4.44 -8.59 16.18
C SER A 75 2.98 -8.69 15.74
N PHE A 76 2.48 -9.91 15.64
CA PHE A 76 1.11 -10.20 15.27
C PHE A 76 0.41 -10.80 16.48
N THR A 77 -0.44 -9.99 17.11
CA THR A 77 -1.30 -10.47 18.17
C THR A 77 -2.47 -11.19 17.52
N ARG A 78 -2.57 -12.50 17.76
CA ARG A 78 -3.64 -13.33 17.22
C ARG A 78 -4.96 -12.90 17.88
N ASN A 79 -5.71 -12.01 17.23
CA ASN A 79 -7.05 -11.64 17.66
C ASN A 79 -8.00 -12.82 17.35
N GLY A 80 -8.12 -13.76 18.30
CA GLY A 80 -8.99 -14.94 18.19
C GLY A 80 -8.36 -16.13 17.46
N ASP A 81 -9.20 -17.05 16.97
CA ASP A 81 -8.73 -18.27 16.29
C ASP A 81 -8.35 -18.07 14.82
N LEU A 82 -8.54 -16.87 14.27
CA LEU A 82 -8.22 -16.53 12.89
C LEU A 82 -6.72 -16.71 12.62
N ARG A 83 -6.40 -17.75 11.85
CA ARG A 83 -5.09 -18.00 11.27
C ARG A 83 -5.15 -17.64 9.79
N LEU A 84 -4.07 -17.10 9.22
CA LEU A 84 -4.01 -16.94 7.76
C LEU A 84 -4.16 -18.34 7.10
N ALA A 85 -4.82 -18.38 5.93
CA ALA A 85 -5.11 -19.60 5.17
C ALA A 85 -5.89 -20.68 5.95
N ASP A 86 -6.94 -20.28 6.68
CA ASP A 86 -7.84 -21.17 7.45
C ASP A 86 -7.12 -22.09 8.45
N GLY A 87 -5.95 -21.65 8.95
CA GLY A 87 -5.15 -22.41 9.91
C GLY A 87 -4.33 -23.55 9.34
N LYS A 88 -4.29 -23.70 8.02
CA LYS A 88 -3.40 -24.64 7.34
C LYS A 88 -2.03 -24.00 7.13
N HIS A 89 -0.97 -24.76 7.38
CA HIS A 89 0.38 -24.38 6.98
C HIS A 89 0.48 -24.37 5.45
N GLY A 90 1.05 -23.29 4.90
CA GLY A 90 1.16 -23.11 3.46
C GLY A 90 0.79 -21.71 2.98
N LEU A 91 0.88 -21.55 1.65
CA LEU A 91 0.54 -20.31 0.97
C LEU A 91 -0.69 -20.51 0.11
N GLU A 92 -1.66 -19.62 0.28
CA GLU A 92 -2.83 -19.54 -0.58
C GLU A 92 -2.63 -18.43 -1.63
N GLU A 93 -2.96 -18.74 -2.89
CA GLU A 93 -2.90 -17.76 -3.97
C GLU A 93 -4.20 -16.96 -4.01
N VAL A 94 -4.06 -15.65 -4.12
CA VAL A 94 -5.17 -14.72 -4.21
C VAL A 94 -5.06 -13.97 -5.55
N THR A 95 -6.11 -14.04 -6.35
CA THR A 95 -6.09 -13.47 -7.71
C THR A 95 -5.95 -11.96 -7.69
N ASN A 96 -6.70 -11.28 -6.81
CA ASN A 96 -6.76 -9.83 -6.77
C ASN A 96 -6.18 -9.26 -5.46
N THR A 97 -5.50 -8.13 -5.56
CA THR A 97 -5.07 -7.37 -4.37
C THR A 97 -6.26 -6.94 -3.51
N SER A 98 -7.44 -6.68 -4.10
CA SER A 98 -8.67 -6.37 -3.37
C SER A 98 -9.04 -7.46 -2.37
N ASP A 99 -8.99 -8.72 -2.82
CA ASP A 99 -9.39 -9.88 -2.03
C ASP A 99 -8.41 -10.11 -0.89
N LEU A 100 -7.11 -9.84 -1.15
CA LEU A 100 -6.07 -9.85 -0.13
C LEU A 100 -6.29 -8.75 0.91
N VAL A 101 -6.73 -7.55 0.50
CA VAL A 101 -7.10 -6.47 1.43
C VAL A 101 -8.30 -6.87 2.28
N VAL A 102 -9.32 -7.53 1.71
CA VAL A 102 -10.47 -8.05 2.46
C VAL A 102 -10.02 -9.07 3.50
N LYS A 103 -9.17 -10.03 3.13
CA LYS A 103 -8.62 -11.02 4.08
C LYS A 103 -7.81 -10.37 5.20
N LEU A 104 -7.07 -9.31 4.92
CA LEU A 104 -6.33 -8.56 5.95
C LEU A 104 -7.25 -7.70 6.82
N ASP A 105 -8.38 -7.23 6.30
CA ASP A 105 -9.38 -6.49 7.06
C ASP A 105 -9.95 -7.36 8.19
N LEU A 106 -10.25 -8.63 7.87
CA LEU A 106 -10.69 -9.63 8.84
C LEU A 106 -9.65 -9.89 9.95
N LEU A 107 -8.37 -9.63 9.67
CA LEU A 107 -7.27 -9.78 10.62
C LEU A 107 -6.93 -8.47 11.36
N GLY A 108 -7.60 -7.36 11.02
CA GLY A 108 -7.28 -6.03 11.55
C GLY A 108 -5.97 -5.43 10.99
N GLU A 109 -5.43 -5.99 9.90
CA GLU A 109 -4.10 -5.69 9.36
C GLU A 109 -4.11 -4.86 8.07
N LYS A 110 -5.31 -4.45 7.64
CA LYS A 110 -5.53 -3.67 6.43
C LYS A 110 -4.80 -2.32 6.41
N GLU A 111 -4.84 -1.57 7.51
CA GLU A 111 -4.21 -0.23 7.58
C GLU A 111 -2.69 -0.31 7.49
N TRP A 112 -2.10 -1.25 8.23
CA TRP A 112 -0.66 -1.53 8.19
C TRP A 112 -0.21 -1.90 6.77
N PHE A 113 -0.95 -2.82 6.13
CA PHE A 113 -0.68 -3.21 4.75
C PHE A 113 -0.77 -2.03 3.77
N ARG A 114 -1.85 -1.23 3.85
CA ARG A 114 -2.02 -0.06 2.97
C ARG A 114 -0.90 0.97 3.16
N LYS A 115 -0.49 1.23 4.41
CA LYS A 115 0.63 2.14 4.72
C LYS A 115 1.94 1.64 4.10
N LYS A 116 2.26 0.35 4.27
CA LYS A 116 3.52 -0.24 3.77
C LYS A 116 3.54 -0.44 2.25
N MET A 117 2.37 -0.61 1.63
CA MET A 117 2.22 -0.69 0.17
C MET A 117 2.10 0.68 -0.51
N GLY A 118 2.00 1.78 0.25
CA GLY A 118 1.80 3.11 -0.32
C GLY A 118 0.40 3.34 -0.90
N MET A 119 -0.61 2.58 -0.45
CA MET A 119 -1.99 2.62 -0.94
C MET A 119 -2.91 3.55 -0.11
N GLN A 120 -2.36 4.41 0.74
CA GLN A 120 -3.15 5.47 1.38
C GLN A 120 -3.57 6.49 0.31
N LYS A 121 -4.79 6.35 -0.23
CA LYS A 121 -5.42 7.42 -1.02
C LYS A 121 -5.58 8.66 -0.12
N GLY A 122 -4.96 9.77 -0.49
CA GLY A 122 -5.36 11.09 0.01
C GLY A 122 -4.66 11.62 1.27
N ALA A 123 -3.44 11.22 1.58
CA ALA A 123 -2.53 12.15 2.24
C ALA A 123 -1.59 12.68 1.16
N VAL A 124 -1.90 13.88 0.66
CA VAL A 124 -0.89 14.74 0.06
C VAL A 124 0.25 14.77 1.08
N GLN A 125 1.37 14.12 0.78
CA GLN A 125 2.63 14.45 1.44
C GLN A 125 2.98 15.85 0.94
N ILE A 126 2.42 16.87 1.60
CA ILE A 126 3.04 18.18 1.59
C ILE A 126 4.37 17.91 2.30
N HIS A 127 5.46 17.79 1.53
CA HIS A 127 6.79 17.90 2.08
C HIS A 127 6.83 19.23 2.85
N SER A 128 6.73 19.18 4.18
CA SER A 128 7.01 20.32 5.05
C SER A 128 8.53 20.52 5.09
N ASN A 129 9.11 20.92 3.96
CA ASN A 129 10.48 21.40 3.82
C ASN A 129 10.55 22.58 2.82
N ILE A 130 9.46 23.34 2.70
CA ILE A 130 9.52 24.68 2.11
C ILE A 130 9.23 25.65 3.25
N LEU A 131 10.27 26.39 3.63
CA LEU A 131 10.19 27.54 4.53
C LEU A 131 8.96 28.38 4.15
N PRO A 132 8.19 28.92 5.12
CA PRO A 132 7.07 29.79 4.79
C PRO A 132 7.62 31.05 4.11
N VAL A 133 7.51 31.10 2.78
CA VAL A 133 7.66 32.34 2.03
C VAL A 133 6.53 33.24 2.52
N LYS A 134 6.88 34.22 3.35
CA LYS A 134 6.00 35.32 3.74
C LYS A 134 5.52 35.98 2.45
N VAL A 135 4.28 35.69 2.05
CA VAL A 135 3.57 36.46 1.04
C VAL A 135 3.30 37.82 1.66
N LEU A 136 4.10 38.80 1.25
CA LEU A 136 3.86 40.20 1.57
C LEU A 136 2.53 40.65 0.94
N PRO A 137 1.69 41.42 1.66
CA PRO A 137 0.45 41.93 1.10
C PRO A 137 0.75 42.88 -0.06
N THR A 138 0.22 42.58 -1.24
CA THR A 138 0.30 43.44 -2.42
C THR A 138 -0.45 44.73 -2.13
N ARG A 139 0.33 45.79 -1.96
CA ARG A 139 -0.10 47.15 -1.70
C ARG A 139 -0.92 47.67 -2.88
N SER A 140 -2.09 48.17 -2.53
CA SER A 140 -3.04 48.95 -3.31
C SER A 140 -2.38 49.96 -4.26
N ARG A 141 -2.93 50.07 -5.47
CA ARG A 141 -2.87 51.32 -6.24
C ARG A 141 -4.16 51.51 -7.03
N GLN A 142 -5.03 52.35 -6.46
CA GLN A 142 -6.03 53.13 -7.18
C GLN A 142 -5.35 54.06 -8.20
N MET A 143 -6.18 54.63 -9.06
CA MET A 143 -5.99 55.73 -10.02
C MET A 143 -6.00 55.23 -11.48
N HIS A 144 -6.79 55.78 -12.40
CA HIS A 144 -7.61 56.99 -12.36
C HIS A 144 -8.60 56.94 -13.54
N ASP A 145 -9.73 57.61 -13.37
CA ASP A 145 -10.59 58.11 -14.43
C ASP A 145 -9.79 58.79 -15.56
N MET A 146 -10.28 58.71 -16.81
CA MET A 146 -10.69 59.89 -17.58
C MET A 146 -10.82 59.62 -19.09
N TYR A 147 -11.93 60.15 -19.62
CA TYR A 147 -12.30 60.40 -21.01
C TYR A 147 -12.86 59.24 -21.86
N ALA A 148 -14.16 59.29 -22.13
CA ALA A 148 -14.61 59.76 -23.44
C ALA A 148 -16.06 60.23 -23.39
N THR A 149 -16.24 61.47 -23.85
CA THR A 149 -17.44 62.29 -23.86
C THR A 149 -18.23 62.11 -25.16
N SER A 150 -19.57 62.07 -25.03
CA SER A 150 -20.65 62.50 -25.94
C SER A 150 -20.69 62.11 -27.43
N ARG A 151 -21.89 61.70 -27.87
CA ARG A 151 -22.67 62.19 -29.05
C ARG A 151 -23.98 61.37 -29.09
N GLN A 152 -25.10 61.97 -28.68
CA GLN A 152 -26.08 62.71 -29.49
C GLN A 152 -27.15 61.83 -30.17
N ALA A 153 -28.36 62.37 -30.10
CA ALA A 153 -29.67 61.86 -30.49
C ALA A 153 -29.90 61.82 -32.02
N THR A 154 -31.15 61.43 -32.37
CA THR A 154 -31.81 61.36 -33.68
C THR A 154 -31.59 60.01 -34.39
N SER A 155 -32.55 59.33 -35.01
CA SER A 155 -33.85 59.73 -35.54
C SER A 155 -34.78 58.51 -35.70
N SER A 156 -36.07 58.76 -35.47
CA SER A 156 -37.25 58.09 -36.03
C SER A 156 -37.09 57.53 -37.47
N CYS A 157 -37.59 56.31 -37.71
CA CYS A 157 -38.03 55.88 -39.04
C CYS A 157 -39.23 54.93 -38.92
N SER A 158 -40.30 55.29 -39.62
CA SER A 158 -41.61 54.66 -39.69
C SER A 158 -41.62 53.43 -40.60
N ARG A 159 -42.51 52.47 -40.32
CA ARG A 159 -43.40 51.86 -41.32
C ARG A 159 -44.59 51.19 -40.65
#